data_AF-A0A1E5VGJ7-F1
#
_entry.id   AF-A0A1E5VGJ7-F1
#
_cell.length_a   1.000
_cell.length_b   1.000
_cell.length_c   1.000
_cell.angle_alpha   90.00
_cell.angle_beta   90.00
_cell.angle_gamma   90.00
#
_symmetry.space_group_name_H-M   'P 1'
#
loop_
_entity.id
_entity.type
_entity.pdbx_description
1 polymer ?
#
loop_
_entity_poly.entity_id
_entity_poly.type
_entity_poly.pdbx_seq_one_letter_code
_entity_poly.pdbx_strand_id
1 'polypeptide(L)'
;MLATPGMGHLIPLAPAVPARCHGLTATLVTFASTASATQLDFLASLPPSVASLSLPPVDLSDLPPGAAIETLMSEDCARSVPALTGVLARLKETTRRGLRH
;
A
#
# COMPACT_ATOMS: atom_id res chain seq x y z
N MET A 1 -0.39 5.09 4.95
CA MET A 1 -1.49 5.33 3.99
C MET A 1 -1.68 4.07 3.15
N LEU A 2 -2.92 3.74 2.79
CA LEU A 2 -3.23 2.60 1.90
C LEU A 2 -3.70 3.16 0.56
N ALA A 3 -2.99 2.84 -0.52
CA ALA A 3 -3.42 3.19 -1.86
C ALA A 3 -4.28 2.06 -2.42
N THR A 4 -5.48 2.37 -2.89
CA THR A 4 -6.30 1.40 -3.64
C THR A 4 -5.56 0.93 -4.88
N PRO A 5 -5.83 -0.28 -5.38
CA PRO A 5 -5.13 -0.80 -6.55
C PRO A 5 -5.19 0.16 -7.76
N GLY A 6 -4.14 0.23 -8.57
CA GLY A 6 -4.08 1.03 -9.81
C GLY A 6 -3.38 2.39 -9.71
N MET A 7 -2.66 2.77 -10.77
CA MET A 7 -1.84 4.00 -10.84
C MET A 7 -2.64 5.31 -10.64
N GLY A 8 -3.92 5.33 -11.00
CA GLY A 8 -4.79 6.50 -10.84
C GLY A 8 -4.97 6.95 -9.39
N HIS A 9 -4.77 6.06 -8.43
CA HIS A 9 -4.87 6.37 -6.99
C HIS A 9 -3.52 6.64 -6.33
N LEU A 10 -2.40 6.25 -6.96
CA LEU A 10 -1.04 6.48 -6.45
C LEU A 10 -0.55 7.90 -6.73
N ILE A 11 -0.83 8.41 -7.92
CA ILE A 11 -0.40 9.74 -8.39
C ILE A 11 -0.87 10.89 -7.47
N PRO A 12 -2.14 10.95 -7.01
CA PRO A 12 -2.58 12.04 -6.13
C PRO A 12 -2.09 11.91 -4.68
N LEU A 13 -1.66 10.72 -4.23
CA LEU A 13 -1.29 10.50 -2.83
C LEU A 13 0.15 10.93 -2.52
N ALA A 14 1.12 10.61 -3.39
CA ALA A 14 2.53 10.85 -3.06
C ALA A 14 2.93 12.32 -2.84
N PRO A 15 2.45 13.32 -3.61
CA PRO A 15 2.81 14.72 -3.36
C PRO A 15 2.27 15.24 -2.02
N ALA A 16 1.16 14.68 -1.52
CA ALA A 16 0.50 15.12 -0.30
C ALA A 16 1.10 14.50 0.98
N VAL A 17 1.82 13.36 0.86
CA VAL A 17 2.44 12.70 2.01
C VAL A 17 3.48 13.58 2.70
N PRO A 18 4.53 14.11 2.04
CA PRO A 18 5.57 14.88 2.71
C PRO A 18 5.03 16.19 3.31
N ALA A 19 4.04 16.81 2.67
CA ALA A 19 3.41 18.04 3.18
C ALA A 19 2.55 17.79 4.44
N ARG A 20 1.96 16.60 4.59
CA ARG A 20 1.14 16.23 5.77
C ARG A 20 1.95 15.60 6.90
N CYS A 21 3.23 15.30 6.66
CA CYS A 21 4.10 14.56 7.57
C CYS A 21 5.17 15.45 8.21
N HIS A 22 4.78 16.58 8.81
CA HIS A 22 5.65 17.53 9.54
C HIS A 22 6.53 16.84 10.62
N GLY A 23 7.66 16.26 10.21
CA GLY A 23 8.56 15.49 11.09
C GLY A 23 8.14 14.04 11.36
N LEU A 24 7.16 13.50 10.62
CA LEU A 24 6.69 12.11 10.75
C LEU A 24 7.19 11.25 9.58
N THR A 25 7.52 10.00 9.84
CA THR A 25 7.75 9.01 8.78
C THR A 25 6.43 8.43 8.30
N ALA A 26 6.28 8.29 6.98
CA ALA A 26 5.09 7.71 6.37
C ALA A 26 5.41 6.35 5.76
N THR A 27 4.46 5.42 5.82
CA THR A 27 4.53 4.16 5.08
C THR A 27 3.38 4.10 4.08
N LEU A 28 3.73 3.98 2.80
CA LEU A 28 2.79 3.73 1.71
C LEU A 28 2.64 2.22 1.53
N VAL A 29 1.42 1.71 1.76
CA VAL A 29 1.09 0.30 1.58
C VAL A 29 0.41 0.12 0.22
N THR A 30 0.92 -0.79 -0.61
CA THR A 30 0.41 -1.10 -1.96
C THR A 30 -0.02 -2.56 -2.07
N PHE A 31 -0.82 -2.88 -3.09
CA PHE A 31 -1.28 -4.24 -3.37
C PHE A 31 -0.37 -4.94 -4.39
N ALA A 32 -0.17 -6.25 -4.29
CA ALA A 32 0.69 -6.98 -5.25
C ALA A 32 0.16 -6.91 -6.69
N SER A 33 -1.16 -6.84 -6.86
CA SER A 33 -1.85 -6.66 -8.16
C SER A 33 -1.41 -5.41 -8.92
N THR A 34 -0.78 -4.46 -8.23
CA THR A 34 -0.34 -3.19 -8.79
C THR A 34 1.15 -3.14 -9.16
N ALA A 35 1.89 -4.24 -8.98
CA ALA A 35 3.32 -4.31 -9.27
C ALA A 35 3.61 -4.15 -10.78
N SER A 36 3.69 -2.90 -11.23
CA SER A 36 4.10 -2.47 -12.58
C SER A 36 5.47 -1.78 -12.50
N ALA A 37 6.25 -1.83 -13.59
CA ALA A 37 7.52 -1.09 -13.69
C ALA A 37 7.34 0.39 -13.35
N THR A 38 6.29 1.04 -13.86
CA THR A 38 5.99 2.45 -13.57
C THR A 38 5.69 2.69 -12.09
N GLN A 39 5.04 1.74 -11.43
CA GLN A 39 4.79 1.85 -9.99
C GLN A 39 6.08 1.71 -9.20
N LEU A 40 6.95 0.76 -9.57
CA LEU A 40 8.23 0.57 -8.91
C LEU A 40 9.12 1.81 -9.07
N ASP A 41 9.20 2.39 -10.26
CA ASP A 41 9.93 3.63 -10.53
C ASP A 41 9.40 4.79 -9.68
N PHE A 42 8.07 4.90 -9.56
CA PHE A 42 7.43 5.88 -8.70
C PHE A 42 7.76 5.66 -7.22
N LEU A 43 7.64 4.43 -6.72
CA LEU A 43 7.98 4.09 -5.34
C LEU A 43 9.47 4.34 -5.05
N ALA A 44 10.35 4.13 -6.02
CA ALA A 44 11.78 4.43 -5.92
C ALA A 44 12.07 5.94 -5.92
N SER A 45 11.21 6.76 -6.54
CA SER A 45 11.32 8.22 -6.53
C SER A 45 10.85 8.88 -5.23
N LEU A 46 10.27 8.11 -4.29
CA LEU A 46 9.76 8.64 -3.03
C LEU A 46 10.89 9.23 -2.16
N PRO A 47 10.63 10.32 -1.42
CA PRO A 47 11.61 10.90 -0.52
C PRO A 47 11.95 9.92 0.62
N PRO A 48 13.14 10.02 1.24
CA PRO A 48 13.61 9.08 2.26
C PRO A 48 12.75 9.04 3.53
N SER A 49 11.92 10.05 3.77
CA SER A 49 10.94 10.09 4.86
C SER A 49 9.70 9.21 4.62
N VAL A 50 9.53 8.67 3.41
CA VAL A 50 8.41 7.84 2.99
C VAL A 50 8.91 6.45 2.63
N ALA A 51 8.59 5.48 3.47
CA ALA A 51 8.79 4.07 3.18
C ALA A 51 7.65 3.52 2.31
N SER A 52 7.93 2.46 1.54
CA SER A 52 6.93 1.72 0.80
C SER A 52 6.92 0.24 1.21
N LEU A 53 5.74 -0.40 1.18
CA LEU A 53 5.55 -1.80 1.48
C LEU A 53 4.45 -2.39 0.59
N SER A 54 4.73 -3.52 -0.07
CA SER A 54 3.71 -4.25 -0.82
C SER A 54 3.10 -5.34 0.05
N LEU A 55 1.76 -5.45 0.02
CA LEU A 55 1.04 -6.59 0.54
C LEU A 55 1.31 -7.84 -0.32
N PRO A 56 1.23 -9.05 0.27
CA PRO A 56 1.32 -10.28 -0.49
C PRO A 56 0.15 -10.41 -1.48
N PRO A 57 0.33 -11.12 -2.60
CA PRO A 57 -0.75 -11.40 -3.53
C PRO A 57 -1.82 -12.27 -2.87
N VAL A 58 -3.07 -12.03 -3.25
CA VAL A 58 -4.22 -12.85 -2.86
C VAL A 58 -4.71 -13.66 -4.05
N ASP A 59 -5.27 -14.82 -3.79
CA ASP A 59 -5.87 -15.64 -4.84
C ASP A 59 -7.24 -15.07 -5.23
N LEU A 60 -7.44 -14.91 -6.54
CA LEU A 60 -8.69 -14.44 -7.17
C LEU A 60 -9.18 -15.44 -8.23
N SER A 61 -8.57 -16.63 -8.30
CA SER A 61 -8.85 -17.63 -9.35
C SER A 61 -10.25 -18.23 -9.26
N ASP A 62 -10.93 -18.07 -8.11
CA ASP A 62 -12.30 -18.48 -7.88
C ASP A 62 -13.35 -17.52 -8.48
N LEU A 63 -12.93 -16.32 -8.92
CA LEU A 63 -13.84 -15.35 -9.52
C LEU A 63 -14.22 -15.74 -10.96
N PRO A 64 -15.41 -15.36 -11.43
CA PRO A 64 -15.84 -15.64 -12.79
C PRO A 64 -14.85 -15.09 -13.83
N PRO A 65 -14.56 -15.83 -14.92
CA PRO A 65 -13.75 -15.31 -16.01
C PRO A 65 -14.44 -14.09 -16.63
N GLY A 66 -13.71 -12.99 -16.77
CA GLY A 66 -14.25 -11.72 -17.27
C GLY A 66 -14.98 -10.87 -16.23
N ALA A 67 -14.82 -11.16 -14.92
CA ALA A 67 -15.25 -10.25 -13.87
C ALA A 67 -14.72 -8.82 -14.12
N ALA A 68 -15.58 -7.82 -13.87
CA ALA A 68 -15.24 -6.42 -14.04
C ALA A 68 -14.03 -6.04 -13.19
N ILE A 69 -13.21 -5.10 -13.67
CA ILE A 69 -11.97 -4.71 -12.98
C ILE A 69 -12.26 -4.20 -11.56
N GLU A 70 -13.37 -3.51 -11.35
CA GLU A 70 -13.83 -3.01 -10.05
C GLU A 70 -14.14 -4.15 -9.07
N THR A 71 -14.64 -5.28 -9.58
CA THR A 71 -14.90 -6.49 -8.78
C THR A 71 -13.58 -7.11 -8.36
N LEU A 72 -12.64 -7.27 -9.31
CA LEU A 72 -11.30 -7.78 -9.03
C LEU A 72 -10.59 -6.92 -7.96
N MET A 73 -10.67 -5.58 -8.08
CA MET A 73 -10.07 -4.65 -7.12
C MET A 73 -10.74 -4.72 -5.73
N SER A 74 -12.07 -4.87 -5.69
CA SER A 74 -12.81 -4.97 -4.43
C SER A 74 -12.49 -6.26 -3.69
N GLU A 75 -12.41 -7.38 -4.42
CA GLU A 75 -12.03 -8.68 -3.86
C GLU A 75 -10.56 -8.70 -3.43
N ASP A 76 -9.66 -8.11 -4.22
CA ASP A 76 -8.25 -7.94 -3.85
C ASP A 76 -8.12 -7.14 -2.53
N CYS A 77 -8.88 -6.06 -2.39
CA CYS A 77 -8.94 -5.27 -1.16
C CYS A 77 -9.48 -6.08 0.02
N ALA A 78 -10.62 -6.76 -0.15
CA ALA A 78 -11.29 -7.51 0.90
C ALA A 78 -10.39 -8.65 1.43
N ARG A 79 -9.77 -9.40 0.52
CA ARG A 79 -8.91 -10.55 0.86
C ARG A 79 -7.57 -10.12 1.43
N SER A 80 -7.14 -8.89 1.18
CA SER A 80 -5.90 -8.32 1.73
C SER A 80 -6.02 -7.80 3.16
N VAL A 81 -7.23 -7.70 3.72
CA VAL A 81 -7.47 -7.16 5.08
C VAL A 81 -6.66 -7.88 6.18
N PRO A 82 -6.53 -9.22 6.20
CA PRO A 82 -5.72 -9.91 7.20
C PRO A 82 -4.23 -9.54 7.11
N ALA A 83 -3.69 -9.47 5.88
CA ALA A 83 -2.30 -9.07 5.65
C ALA A 83 -2.06 -7.62 6.08
N LEU A 84 -2.98 -6.71 5.72
CA LEU A 84 -2.95 -5.32 6.15
C LEU A 84 -2.97 -5.19 7.68
N THR A 85 -3.81 -5.97 8.36
CA THR A 85 -3.88 -6.02 9.82
C THR A 85 -2.55 -6.44 10.43
N GLY A 86 -1.89 -7.45 9.86
CA GLY A 86 -0.54 -7.88 10.26
C GLY A 86 0.52 -6.78 10.09
N VAL A 87 0.50 -6.08 8.95
CA VAL A 87 1.40 -4.94 8.69
C VAL A 87 1.18 -3.82 9.72
N LEU A 88 -0.07 -3.44 9.97
CA LEU A 88 -0.40 -2.40 10.95
C LEU A 88 0.02 -2.79 12.37
N ALA A 89 -0.15 -4.06 12.74
CA ALA A 89 0.31 -4.57 14.04
C ALA A 89 1.83 -4.47 14.17
N ARG A 90 2.58 -4.80 13.12
CA ARG A 90 4.05 -4.66 13.08
C ARG A 90 4.51 -3.22 13.14
N LEU A 91 3.91 -2.33 12.36
CA LEU A 91 4.20 -0.89 12.41
C LEU A 91 3.93 -0.32 13.81
N LYS A 92 2.83 -0.72 14.46
CA LYS A 92 2.54 -0.32 15.85
C LYS A 92 3.59 -0.82 16.85
N GLU A 93 4.21 -1.98 16.60
CA GLU A 93 5.30 -2.49 17.43
C GLU A 93 6.59 -1.68 17.24
N THR A 94 6.99 -1.43 15.98
CA THR A 94 8.23 -0.70 15.67
C THR A 94 8.18 0.75 16.15
N THR A 95 7.06 1.46 15.94
CA THR A 95 6.88 2.82 16.45
C THR A 95 6.93 2.87 17.98
N ARG A 96 6.34 1.89 18.68
CA ARG A 96 6.40 1.83 20.16
C ARG A 96 7.80 1.56 20.70
N ARG A 97 8.67 0.88 19.94
CA ARG A 97 10.08 0.67 20.32
C ARG A 97 10.92 1.91 20.06
N GLY A 98 10.67 2.65 18.98
CA GLY A 98 11.37 3.90 18.66
C GLY A 98 11.10 5.06 19.62
N LEU A 99 9.96 5.07 20.33
CA LEU A 99 9.58 6.09 21.32
C LEU A 99 10.08 5.82 22.75
N ARG A 100 10.80 4.70 22.99
CA ARG A 100 11.29 4.30 24.33
C ARG A 100 12.80 4.56 24.53
N HIS A 101 13.43 5.26 23.61
CA HIS A 101 14.80 5.76 23.68
C HIS A 101 14.79 7.27 23.54
#